data_AF-A0A925RYN2-F1
#
_entry.id   AF-A0A925RYN2-F1
#
_cell.length_a   1.000
_cell.length_b   1.000
_cell.length_c   1.000
_cell.angle_alpha   90.00
_cell.angle_beta   90.00
_cell.angle_gamma   90.00
#
_symmetry.space_group_name_H-M   'P 1'
#
loop_
_entity.id
_entity.type
_entity.pdbx_description
1 polymer ?
#
loop_
_entity_poly.entity_id
_entity_poly.type
_entity_poly.pdbx_seq_one_letter_code
_entity_poly.pdbx_strand_id
1 'polypeptide(L)' 'MRAEPRSRALFAFVSKRGLSMKALTWDGTGTIVIHKKLDAGRFELPRATGPGEQHVPS' A
#
# COMPACT_ATOMS: atom_id res chain seq x y z
N MET A 1 3.18 -7.74 -11.89
CA MET A 1 1.80 -7.66 -11.38
C MET A 1 0.90 -7.25 -12.53
N ARG A 2 -0.14 -8.03 -12.86
CA ARG A 2 -1.20 -7.62 -13.80
C ARG A 2 -2.43 -7.35 -12.96
N ALA A 3 -2.82 -6.09 -12.87
CA ALA A 3 -4.04 -5.66 -12.20
C ALA A 3 -4.73 -4.62 -13.08
N GLU A 4 -6.06 -4.58 -13.03
CA GLU A 4 -6.84 -3.64 -13.84
C GLU A 4 -6.59 -2.21 -13.30
N PRO A 5 -6.12 -1.26 -14.12
CA PRO A 5 -5.68 0.06 -13.64
C PRO A 5 -6.75 0.95 -13.01
N ARG A 6 -8.03 0.75 -13.36
CA ARG A 6 -9.20 1.46 -12.82
C ARG A 6 -9.96 0.63 -11.78
N SER A 7 -9.40 -0.49 -11.36
CA SER A 7 -9.92 -1.20 -10.19
C SER A 7 -9.73 -0.33 -8.95
N ARG A 8 -10.59 -0.52 -7.96
CA ARG A 8 -10.44 0.10 -6.63
C ARG A 8 -9.32 -0.55 -5.80
N ALA A 9 -8.41 -1.27 -6.45
CA ALA A 9 -7.24 -1.81 -5.78
C ALA A 9 -6.33 -0.67 -5.30
N LEU A 10 -5.65 -0.90 -4.17
CA LEU A 10 -4.65 -0.01 -3.63
C LEU A 10 -3.26 -0.61 -3.88
N PHE A 11 -2.43 0.09 -4.65
CA PHE A 11 -1.04 -0.30 -4.86
C PHE A 11 -0.15 0.54 -3.96
N ALA A 12 0.41 -0.08 -2.92
CA ALA A 12 1.30 0.57 -1.96
C ALA A 12 2.77 0.22 -2.23
N PHE A 13 3.61 1.25 -2.26
CA PHE A 13 5.05 1.13 -2.47
C PHE A 13 5.77 1.78 -1.31
N VAL A 14 6.48 0.97 -0.53
CA VAL A 14 7.31 1.46 0.56
C VAL A 14 8.76 1.55 0.07
N SER A 15 9.41 2.68 0.34
CA SER A 15 10.84 2.87 0.03
C SER A 15 11.69 1.78 0.69
N LYS A 16 12.88 1.48 0.14
CA LYS A 16 13.81 0.50 0.74
C LYS A 16 14.14 0.78 2.21
N ARG A 17 14.18 2.06 2.61
CA ARG A 17 14.42 2.46 4.01
C ARG A 17 13.13 2.52 4.83
N GLY A 18 11.95 2.29 4.28
CA GLY A 18 10.69 2.33 5.03
C GLY A 18 10.26 3.72 5.49
N LEU A 19 10.90 4.81 5.03
CA LEU A 19 10.61 6.17 5.53
C LEU A 19 9.53 6.88 4.72
N SER A 20 9.33 6.49 3.47
CA SER A 20 8.28 7.00 2.61
C SER A 20 7.43 5.88 2.03
N MET A 21 6.16 6.18 1.82
CA MET A 21 5.18 5.35 1.13
C MET A 21 4.53 6.15 0.01
N LYS A 22 4.38 5.52 -1.15
CA LYS A 22 3.52 5.99 -2.23
C LYS A 22 2.35 5.03 -2.38
N ALA A 23 1.16 5.56 -2.59
CA ALA A 23 -0.02 4.76 -2.89
C ALA A 23 -0.73 5.29 -4.14
N LEU A 24 -1.25 4.36 -4.95
CA LEU A 24 -2.00 4.62 -6.17
C LEU A 24 -3.33 3.88 -6.12
N THR A 25 -4.43 4.57 -6.43
CA THR A 25 -5.76 3.96 -6.58
C THR A 25 -6.65 4.78 -7.53
N TRP A 26 -7.80 4.22 -7.91
CA TRP A 26 -8.84 4.86 -8.71
C TRP A 26 -10.15 4.86 -7.91
N ASP A 27 -10.81 6.02 -7.79
CA ASP A 27 -12.05 6.13 -6.99
C ASP A 27 -13.34 5.94 -7.80
N GLY A 28 -13.26 5.99 -9.13
CA GLY A 28 -14.40 6.00 -10.05
C GLY A 28 -14.42 7.23 -10.95
N THR A 29 -13.82 8.33 -10.49
CA THR A 29 -13.79 9.64 -11.16
C THR A 29 -12.38 10.07 -11.52
N GLY A 30 -11.39 9.67 -10.73
CA GLY A 30 -10.01 10.10 -10.89
C GLY A 30 -9.01 9.15 -10.26
N THR A 31 -7.76 9.32 -10.68
CA THR A 31 -6.61 8.66 -10.08
C THR A 31 -6.18 9.42 -8.84
N ILE A 32 -6.05 8.71 -7.74
CA ILE A 32 -5.55 9.25 -6.47
C ILE A 32 -4.10 8.80 -6.30
N VAL A 33 -3.21 9.77 -6.04
CA VAL A 33 -1.81 9.54 -5.72
C VAL A 33 -1.51 10.11 -4.34
N ILE A 34 -1.04 9.26 -3.43
CA ILE A 34 -0.67 9.66 -2.08
C ILE A 34 0.84 9.49 -1.94
N HIS A 35 1.51 10.49 -1.36
CA HIS A 35 2.90 10.40 -0.95
C HIS A 35 3.02 10.81 0.51
N LYS A 36 3.39 9.86 1.37
CA LYS A 36 3.60 10.11 2.81
C LYS A 36 5.05 9.83 3.17
N LYS A 37 5.66 10.80 3.86
CA LYS A 37 6.97 10.67 4.49
C LYS A 37 6.79 10.71 6.00
N LEU A 38 7.54 9.89 6.72
CA LEU A 38 7.61 9.94 8.18
C LEU A 38 8.81 10.77 8.61
N ASP A 39 8.61 11.62 9.61
CA ASP A 39 9.71 12.36 10.23
C ASP A 39 10.53 11.47 11.17
N ALA A 40 9.90 10.45 11.75
CA ALA A 40 10.53 9.41 12.56
C ALA A 40 9.84 8.05 12.38
N GLY A 41 10.57 6.96 12.65
CA GLY A 41 10.05 5.59 12.51
C GLY A 41 10.10 5.04 11.07
N ARG A 42 9.44 3.91 10.83
CA ARG A 42 9.33 3.26 9.52
C ARG A 42 7.91 2.74 9.31
N PHE A 43 7.50 2.63 8.05
CA PHE A 43 6.30 1.88 7.68
C PHE A 43 6.55 0.39 7.94
N GLU A 44 5.74 -0.18 8.83
CA GLU A 44 5.69 -1.62 9.05
C GLU A 44 4.83 -2.26 7.98
N LEU A 45 5.41 -3.19 7.21
CA LEU A 45 4.66 -3.99 6.25
C LEU A 45 4.13 -5.25 6.94
N PRO A 46 2.93 -5.74 6.58
CA PRO A 46 2.47 -7.04 7.01
C PRO A 46 3.54 -8.08 6.67
N ARG A 47 3.90 -8.93 7.63
CA ARG A 47 4.70 -10.12 7.31
C ARG A 47 3.87 -11.01 6.40
N ALA A 48 4.51 -11.68 5.46
CA ALA A 48 3.85 -12.70 4.68
C ALA A 48 3.24 -13.72 5.65
N THR A 49 1.91 -13.73 5.70
CA THR A 49 1.16 -14.71 6.45
C THR A 49 1.31 -16.08 5.77
N GLY A 50 1.35 -17.14 6.55
CA GLY A 50 1.37 -18.50 6.03
C GLY A 50 0.14 -18.77 5.14
N PRO A 51 0.16 -19.83 4.29
CA PRO A 51 -1.01 -20.19 3.50
C PRO A 51 -2.25 -20.36 4.42
N GLY A 52 -3.27 -19.53 4.22
CA GLY A 52 -4.54 -19.56 4.98
C GLY A 52 -4.66 -18.54 6.12
N GLU A 53 -3.61 -17.79 6.44
CA GLU A 53 -3.66 -16.74 7.46
C GLU A 53 -4.12 -15.41 6.85
N GLN A 54 -5.36 -14.99 7.17
CA GLN A 54 -5.83 -13.63 6.92
C GLN A 54 -5.53 -12.77 8.14
N HIS A 55 -4.73 -11.71 7.96
CA HIS A 55 -4.55 -10.71 8.99
C HIS A 55 -5.83 -9.88 9.11
N VAL A 56 -6.65 -10.17 10.13
CA VAL A 56 -7.78 -9.34 10.52
C VAL A 56 -7.23 -8.19 11.37
N PRO A 57 -7.40 -6.91 10.97
CA PRO A 57 -6.99 -5.79 11.80
C PRO A 57 -7.76 -5.84 13.13
N SER A 58 -7.04 -5.80 14.24
CA SER A 58 -7.60 -5.69 15.60
C SER A 58 -8.13 -4.28 15.88
#